data_AF-A0A3M2DK99-F1
#
_entry.id   AF-A0A3M2DK99-F1
#
_cell.length_a   1.000
_cell.length_b   1.000
_cell.length_c   1.000
_cell.angle_alpha   90.00
_cell.angle_beta   90.00
_cell.angle_gamma   90.00
#
_symmetry.space_group_name_H-M   'P 1'
#
loop_
_entity.id
_entity.type
_entity.pdbx_description
1 polymer ?
#
loop_
_entity_poly.entity_id
_entity_poly.type
_entity_poly.pdbx_seq_one_letter_code
_entity_poly.pdbx_strand_id
1 'polypeptide(L)'
;MMDQPTKLSLKRLSDYRPPSHLVDEVALTFRLDATRTRVRSRIRFRPNPSADPAEGLVLNGKGLVTRSATIDGVGVDIKAMPAAEEGVMIPADLLPAGPFVWEADVEINPAANTALEGLYLSGGMFCTQCEAEGFRKITWYPDRPDVMAPFRVRIESDLPVLLSNGNPVAQGPGWAEWHDPWPKPSYLFALVAGELVAHRDRFRTASGREVELAVWVREGDEGRAGHAMDSLKRAMRWDEDRYGREYDLDVFNIVAVDDFNMGAMENKGLNIFN
;
A
#
# COMPACT_ATOMS: atom_id res chain seq x y z
N MET A 1 -1.41 32.26 15.76
CA MET A 1 -2.04 31.33 16.72
C MET A 1 -1.01 30.27 17.03
N MET A 2 -0.62 30.13 18.30
CA MET A 2 0.35 29.11 18.71
C MET A 2 -0.27 27.73 18.53
N ASP A 3 0.46 26.88 17.81
CA ASP A 3 0.17 25.47 17.60
C ASP A 3 0.13 24.78 18.97
N GLN A 4 -1.03 24.31 19.41
CA GLN A 4 -1.09 23.50 20.63
C GLN A 4 -0.48 22.13 20.32
N PRO A 5 0.46 21.63 21.14
CA PRO A 5 1.03 20.32 20.90
C PRO A 5 -0.08 19.27 20.97
N THR A 6 -0.28 18.53 19.89
CA THR A 6 -1.19 17.38 19.84
C THR A 6 -0.78 16.43 20.97
N LYS A 7 -1.65 16.31 21.97
CA LYS A 7 -1.41 15.44 23.11
C LYS A 7 -1.49 14.00 22.60
N LEU A 8 -0.34 13.38 22.33
CA LEU A 8 -0.27 11.96 21.95
C LEU A 8 -1.08 11.16 22.97
N SER A 9 -2.13 10.50 22.51
CA SER A 9 -2.94 9.68 23.39
C SER A 9 -2.19 8.37 23.63
N LEU A 10 -2.13 7.94 24.89
CA LEU A 10 -1.48 6.68 25.22
C LEU A 10 -2.33 5.53 24.66
N LYS A 11 -1.89 4.90 23.57
CA LYS A 11 -2.51 3.67 23.05
C LYS A 11 -2.25 2.51 24.03
N ARG A 12 -3.32 1.82 24.45
CA ARG A 12 -3.23 0.65 25.35
C ARG A 12 -3.84 -0.57 24.67
N LEU A 13 -3.22 -1.74 24.88
CA LEU A 13 -3.74 -3.01 24.38
C LEU A 13 -5.16 -3.30 24.91
N SER A 14 -5.46 -2.90 26.15
CA SER A 14 -6.79 -3.05 26.77
C SER A 14 -7.90 -2.27 26.08
N ASP A 15 -7.54 -1.25 25.29
CA ASP A 15 -8.49 -0.33 24.67
C ASP A 15 -8.82 -0.76 23.23
N TYR A 16 -8.30 -1.92 22.80
CA TYR A 16 -8.60 -2.51 21.51
C TYR A 16 -10.11 -2.68 21.32
N ARG A 17 -10.60 -2.23 20.17
CA ARG A 17 -11.93 -2.52 19.64
C ARG A 17 -11.80 -2.99 18.19
N PRO A 18 -12.65 -3.92 17.73
CA PRO A 18 -12.72 -4.27 16.32
C PRO A 18 -13.00 -3.03 15.46
N PRO A 19 -12.56 -2.99 14.19
CA PRO A 19 -12.83 -1.85 13.32
C PRO A 19 -14.34 -1.71 13.09
N SER A 20 -14.87 -0.48 13.02
CA SER A 20 -16.31 -0.25 12.79
C SER A 20 -16.78 -0.79 11.44
N HIS A 21 -15.89 -0.77 10.44
CA HIS A 21 -16.14 -1.27 9.09
C HIS A 21 -15.02 -2.20 8.65
N LEU A 22 -15.39 -3.20 7.86
CA LEU A 22 -14.47 -4.07 7.14
C LEU A 22 -14.39 -3.63 5.68
N VAL A 23 -13.32 -4.01 5.00
CA VAL A 23 -13.05 -3.65 3.62
C VAL A 23 -13.09 -4.89 2.75
N ASP A 24 -13.94 -4.87 1.73
CA ASP A 24 -14.09 -6.00 0.79
C ASP A 24 -13.12 -5.90 -0.40
N GLU A 25 -12.79 -4.68 -0.83
CA GLU A 25 -11.84 -4.44 -1.94
C GLU A 25 -11.30 -3.01 -1.88
N VAL A 26 -10.01 -2.85 -2.24
CA VAL A 26 -9.36 -1.55 -2.43
C VAL A 26 -8.92 -1.42 -3.88
N ALA A 27 -9.44 -0.43 -4.60
CA ALA A 27 -8.97 -0.06 -5.92
C ALA A 27 -8.27 1.31 -5.88
N LEU A 28 -7.02 1.36 -6.35
CA LEU A 28 -6.19 2.56 -6.35
C LEU A 28 -5.73 2.89 -7.77
N THR A 29 -5.75 4.17 -8.12
CA THR A 29 -5.09 4.69 -9.32
C THR A 29 -4.12 5.79 -8.93
N PHE A 30 -2.84 5.59 -9.26
CA PHE A 30 -1.77 6.54 -9.07
C PHE A 30 -1.43 7.20 -10.41
N ARG A 31 -1.42 8.53 -10.44
CA ARG A 31 -0.80 9.31 -11.51
C ARG A 31 0.47 9.92 -10.95
N LEU A 32 1.60 9.31 -11.25
CA LEU A 32 2.86 9.68 -10.64
C LEU A 32 3.36 11.01 -11.19
N ASP A 33 3.61 11.92 -10.28
CA ASP A 33 4.31 13.17 -10.49
C ASP A 33 5.13 13.45 -9.23
N ALA A 34 6.38 13.88 -9.41
CA ALA A 34 7.31 14.08 -8.30
C ALA A 34 6.75 15.02 -7.23
N THR A 35 5.98 16.03 -7.63
CA THR A 35 5.49 17.10 -6.75
C THR A 35 3.99 17.06 -6.50
N ARG A 36 3.21 16.44 -7.39
CA ARG A 36 1.74 16.46 -7.41
C ARG A 36 1.16 15.12 -7.83
N THR A 37 1.65 14.04 -7.24
CA THR A 37 1.08 12.71 -7.49
C THR A 37 -0.39 12.72 -7.10
N ARG A 38 -1.25 12.30 -8.04
CA ARG A 38 -2.69 12.17 -7.80
C ARG A 38 -3.03 10.73 -7.46
N VAL A 39 -3.70 10.52 -6.34
CA VAL A 39 -4.15 9.20 -5.88
C VAL A 39 -5.66 9.19 -5.84
N ARG A 40 -6.26 8.31 -6.64
CA ARG A 40 -7.69 7.99 -6.55
C ARG A 40 -7.84 6.69 -5.81
N SER A 41 -8.62 6.71 -4.73
CA SER A 41 -9.01 5.50 -4.02
C SER A 41 -10.50 5.26 -4.20
N ARG A 42 -10.86 4.00 -4.41
CA ARG A 42 -12.23 3.50 -4.42
C ARG A 42 -12.25 2.26 -3.54
N ILE A 43 -12.91 2.35 -2.40
CA ILE A 43 -12.88 1.36 -1.33
C ILE A 43 -14.29 0.87 -1.07
N ARG A 44 -14.48 -0.45 -1.13
CA ARG A 44 -15.75 -1.09 -0.80
C ARG A 44 -15.77 -1.41 0.69
N PHE A 45 -16.58 -0.67 1.45
CA PHE A 45 -16.76 -0.90 2.87
C PHE A 45 -18.03 -1.70 3.14
N ARG A 46 -18.02 -2.40 4.27
CA ARG A 46 -19.23 -2.96 4.89
C ARG A 46 -19.18 -2.81 6.40
N PRO A 47 -20.32 -2.66 7.08
CA PRO A 47 -20.37 -2.66 8.53
C PRO A 47 -19.74 -3.92 9.12
N ASN A 48 -18.99 -3.80 10.20
CA ASN A 48 -18.47 -4.93 10.95
C ASN A 48 -19.53 -5.44 11.93
N PRO A 49 -20.02 -6.69 11.82
CA PRO A 49 -21.02 -7.24 12.74
C PRO A 49 -20.55 -7.30 14.20
N SER A 50 -19.24 -7.26 14.44
CA SER A 50 -18.64 -7.27 15.77
C SER A 50 -18.44 -5.88 16.39
N ALA A 51 -18.74 -4.80 15.66
CA ALA A 51 -18.62 -3.43 16.14
C ALA A 51 -19.98 -2.84 16.52
N ASP A 52 -19.95 -1.77 17.32
CA ASP A 52 -21.16 -1.00 17.65
C ASP A 52 -21.63 -0.23 16.40
N PRO A 53 -22.86 -0.43 15.90
CA PRO A 53 -23.39 0.30 14.74
C PRO A 53 -23.46 1.81 14.93
N ALA A 54 -23.41 2.31 16.16
CA ALA A 54 -23.35 3.74 16.46
C ALA A 54 -21.93 4.32 16.29
N GLU A 55 -20.90 3.50 16.15
CA GLU A 55 -19.54 3.96 15.88
C GLU A 55 -19.38 4.44 14.42
N GLY A 56 -18.83 5.64 14.27
CA GLY A 56 -18.48 6.19 12.96
C GLY A 56 -17.32 5.45 12.29
N LEU A 57 -17.07 5.77 11.03
CA LEU A 57 -15.91 5.28 10.28
C LEU A 57 -14.74 6.24 10.49
N VAL A 58 -13.67 5.77 11.14
CA VAL A 58 -12.43 6.54 11.22
C VAL A 58 -11.60 6.30 9.95
N LEU A 59 -11.26 7.40 9.27
CA LEU A 59 -10.36 7.40 8.13
C LEU A 59 -9.10 8.19 8.51
N ASN A 60 -7.97 7.50 8.52
CA ASN A 60 -6.67 8.11 8.74
C ASN A 60 -6.19 8.82 7.47
N GLY A 61 -5.58 9.98 7.64
CA GLY A 61 -5.00 10.74 6.54
C GLY A 61 -4.06 11.82 7.05
N LYS A 62 -2.87 11.93 6.44
CA LYS A 62 -1.82 12.86 6.87
C LYS A 62 -1.12 13.49 5.67
N GLY A 63 -1.09 14.83 5.64
CA GLY A 63 -0.45 15.57 4.54
C GLY A 63 -1.16 15.45 3.19
N LEU A 64 -2.46 15.10 3.19
CA LEU A 64 -3.25 14.91 1.97
C LEU A 64 -3.92 16.21 1.52
N VAL A 65 -3.73 16.60 0.26
CA VAL A 65 -4.58 17.64 -0.36
C VAL A 65 -5.80 16.96 -0.95
N THR A 66 -6.91 16.96 -0.21
CA THR A 66 -8.16 16.32 -0.66
C THR A 66 -8.89 17.21 -1.67
N ARG A 67 -9.14 16.67 -2.86
CA ARG A 67 -9.88 17.34 -3.95
C ARG A 67 -11.35 17.00 -3.95
N SER A 68 -11.67 15.74 -3.70
CA SER A 68 -13.04 15.25 -3.56
C SER A 68 -13.06 14.00 -2.69
N ALA A 69 -14.15 13.82 -1.96
CA ALA A 69 -14.50 12.57 -1.30
C ALA A 69 -16.00 12.31 -1.47
N THR A 70 -16.39 11.06 -1.64
CA THR A 70 -17.79 10.66 -1.80
C THR A 70 -18.09 9.34 -1.08
N ILE A 71 -19.34 9.18 -0.68
CA ILE A 71 -19.93 7.91 -0.28
C ILE A 71 -21.09 7.63 -1.23
N ASP A 72 -21.02 6.54 -1.98
CA ASP A 72 -22.00 6.18 -3.04
C ASP A 72 -22.29 7.34 -4.00
N GLY A 73 -21.26 8.12 -4.33
CA GLY A 73 -21.35 9.29 -5.22
C GLY A 73 -21.86 10.56 -4.54
N VAL A 74 -22.30 10.52 -3.28
CA VAL A 74 -22.71 11.69 -2.50
C VAL A 74 -21.48 12.34 -1.88
N GLY A 75 -21.30 13.65 -2.08
CA GLY A 75 -20.12 14.38 -1.62
C GLY A 75 -19.97 14.42 -0.10
N VAL A 76 -18.73 14.21 0.37
CA VAL A 76 -18.32 14.32 1.77
C VAL A 76 -17.33 15.48 1.90
N ASP A 77 -17.67 16.48 2.72
CA ASP A 77 -16.72 17.52 3.10
C ASP A 77 -15.84 17.05 4.26
N ILE A 78 -14.65 16.53 3.94
CA ILE A 78 -13.65 16.10 4.92
C ILE A 78 -13.34 17.17 5.96
N LYS A 79 -13.36 18.46 5.59
CA LYS A 79 -13.01 19.56 6.51
C LYS A 79 -14.10 19.81 7.54
N ALA A 80 -15.33 19.39 7.26
CA ALA A 80 -16.46 19.48 8.17
C ALA A 80 -16.58 18.26 9.09
N MET A 81 -15.80 17.20 8.86
CA MET A 81 -15.85 15.99 9.68
C MET A 81 -15.14 16.19 11.02
N PRO A 82 -15.66 15.61 12.12
CA PRO A 82 -14.96 15.59 13.40
C PRO A 82 -13.55 15.04 13.28
N ALA A 83 -12.60 15.68 13.96
CA ALA A 83 -11.22 15.22 14.02
C ALA A 83 -11.14 13.87 14.78
N ALA A 84 -10.31 12.97 14.26
CA ALA A 84 -9.79 11.80 14.96
C ALA A 84 -8.29 11.99 15.23
N GLU A 85 -7.65 11.11 16.01
CA GLU A 85 -6.24 11.27 16.43
C GLU A 85 -5.27 11.57 15.27
N GLU A 86 -5.38 10.84 14.16
CA GLU A 86 -4.58 11.01 12.93
C GLU A 86 -5.48 10.91 11.69
N GLY A 87 -6.55 11.70 11.65
CA GLY A 87 -7.50 11.71 10.54
C GLY A 87 -8.86 12.32 10.89
N VAL A 88 -9.92 11.79 10.29
CA VAL A 88 -11.31 12.23 10.51
C VAL A 88 -12.21 11.05 10.86
N MET A 89 -13.33 11.33 11.53
CA MET A 89 -14.42 10.39 11.75
C MET A 89 -15.60 10.77 10.86
N ILE A 90 -16.07 9.86 10.03
CA ILE A 90 -17.37 9.97 9.36
C ILE A 90 -18.45 9.51 10.35
N PRO A 91 -19.35 10.40 10.80
CA PRO A 91 -20.42 10.05 11.72
C PRO A 91 -21.34 8.94 11.19
N ALA A 92 -21.86 8.09 12.08
CA ALA A 92 -22.69 6.95 11.71
C ALA A 92 -23.99 7.33 10.96
N ASP A 93 -24.55 8.51 11.23
CA ASP A 93 -25.74 9.04 10.55
C ASP A 93 -25.46 9.53 9.11
N LEU A 94 -24.18 9.71 8.74
CA LEU A 94 -23.75 9.98 7.37
C LEU A 94 -23.34 8.71 6.61
N LEU A 95 -23.35 7.55 7.26
CA LEU A 95 -22.97 6.27 6.67
C LEU A 95 -24.20 5.45 6.25
N PRO A 96 -24.17 4.77 5.09
CA PRO A 96 -25.19 3.79 4.74
C PRO A 96 -25.23 2.63 5.75
N ALA A 97 -26.43 2.13 6.04
CA ALA A 97 -26.63 1.00 6.97
C ALA A 97 -26.06 -0.33 6.44
N GLY A 98 -25.83 -0.44 5.13
CA GLY A 98 -25.29 -1.61 4.46
C GLY A 98 -23.93 -1.34 3.80
N PRO A 99 -23.43 -2.25 2.95
CA PRO A 99 -22.20 -2.01 2.19
C PRO A 99 -22.30 -0.76 1.31
N PHE A 100 -21.20 -0.02 1.21
CA PHE A 100 -21.11 1.23 0.45
C PHE A 100 -19.73 1.40 -0.18
N VAL A 101 -19.61 2.36 -1.08
CA VAL A 101 -18.37 2.72 -1.75
C VAL A 101 -17.89 4.08 -1.27
N TRP A 102 -16.71 4.11 -0.68
CA TRP A 102 -15.95 5.33 -0.44
C TRP A 102 -15.09 5.63 -1.66
N GLU A 103 -15.09 6.86 -2.14
CA GLU A 103 -14.14 7.32 -3.16
C GLU A 103 -13.46 8.60 -2.71
N ALA A 104 -12.16 8.70 -2.91
CA ALA A 104 -11.41 9.94 -2.67
C ALA A 104 -10.41 10.20 -3.80
N ASP A 105 -10.21 11.49 -4.08
CA ASP A 105 -9.20 11.99 -5.00
C ASP A 105 -8.30 12.96 -4.22
N VAL A 106 -7.05 12.58 -4.03
CA VAL A 106 -6.08 13.34 -3.24
C VAL A 106 -4.82 13.63 -4.05
N GLU A 107 -4.13 14.70 -3.69
CA GLU A 107 -2.80 15.05 -4.20
C GLU A 107 -1.79 14.98 -3.05
N ILE A 108 -0.61 14.41 -3.35
CA ILE A 108 0.54 14.27 -2.44
C ILE A 108 1.82 14.71 -3.14
N ASN A 109 2.87 15.05 -2.37
CA ASN A 109 4.15 15.52 -2.88
C ASN A 109 5.30 14.58 -2.48
N PRO A 110 5.58 13.54 -3.28
CA PRO A 110 6.67 12.58 -3.00
C PRO A 110 8.06 13.22 -2.89
N ALA A 111 8.35 14.25 -3.69
CA ALA A 111 9.65 14.93 -3.70
C ALA A 111 9.91 15.72 -2.40
N ALA A 112 8.86 16.22 -1.75
CA ALA A 112 8.96 16.89 -0.46
C ALA A 112 8.96 15.92 0.73
N ASN A 113 8.72 14.63 0.50
CA ASN A 113 8.58 13.64 1.56
C ASN A 113 9.95 13.10 2.03
N THR A 114 10.61 13.86 2.90
CA THR A 114 11.90 13.48 3.49
C THR A 114 11.78 12.53 4.69
N ALA A 115 10.56 12.19 5.11
CA ALA A 115 10.32 11.23 6.19
C ALA A 115 10.49 9.77 5.74
N LEU A 116 10.49 9.51 4.43
CA LEU A 116 10.57 8.19 3.82
C LEU A 116 9.48 7.22 4.34
N GLU A 117 8.25 7.75 4.49
CA GLU A 117 7.04 7.03 4.87
C GLU A 117 5.88 7.45 3.97
N GLY A 118 5.02 6.52 3.55
CA GLY A 118 4.07 6.74 2.47
C GLY A 118 4.76 6.61 1.11
N LEU A 119 4.39 7.43 0.13
CA LEU A 119 5.05 7.51 -1.18
C LEU A 119 6.09 8.64 -1.18
N TYR A 120 7.32 8.33 -1.61
CA TYR A 120 8.43 9.28 -1.66
C TYR A 120 9.37 8.99 -2.85
N LEU A 121 10.39 9.82 -3.04
CA LEU A 121 11.44 9.61 -4.03
C LEU A 121 12.76 9.18 -3.37
N SER A 122 13.39 8.12 -3.87
CA SER A 122 14.77 7.74 -3.57
C SER A 122 15.60 7.74 -4.85
N GLY A 123 16.57 8.64 -4.95
CA GLY A 123 17.41 8.79 -6.15
C GLY A 123 16.64 8.82 -7.48
N GLY A 124 15.52 9.56 -7.53
CA GLY A 124 14.67 9.71 -8.73
C GLY A 124 13.63 8.61 -8.96
N MET A 125 13.62 7.54 -8.15
CA MET A 125 12.65 6.46 -8.21
C MET A 125 11.54 6.68 -7.17
N PHE A 126 10.29 6.44 -7.55
CA PHE A 126 9.18 6.36 -6.61
C PHE A 126 9.24 5.05 -5.85
N CYS A 127 9.16 5.11 -4.52
CA CYS A 127 9.07 3.95 -3.66
C CYS A 127 8.17 4.26 -2.46
N THR A 128 7.72 3.21 -1.79
CA THR A 128 6.80 3.34 -0.65
C THR A 128 7.33 2.62 0.57
N GLN A 129 7.05 3.19 1.74
CA GLN A 129 7.20 2.51 3.03
C GLN A 129 5.93 2.77 3.84
N CYS A 130 5.15 1.72 4.10
CA CYS A 130 3.85 1.84 4.75
C CYS A 130 3.83 1.35 6.20
N GLU A 131 4.79 0.52 6.63
CA GLU A 131 4.86 0.10 8.02
C GLU A 131 5.42 1.22 8.91
N ALA A 132 4.81 1.51 10.07
CA ALA A 132 3.60 0.87 10.63
C ALA A 132 2.28 1.53 10.21
N GLU A 133 2.32 2.85 9.96
CA GLU A 133 1.15 3.70 9.77
C GLU A 133 1.41 4.73 8.65
N GLY A 134 2.16 4.32 7.62
CA GLY A 134 2.59 5.18 6.51
C GLY A 134 1.57 5.26 5.37
N PHE A 135 0.65 4.30 5.24
CA PHE A 135 -0.33 4.29 4.15
C PHE A 135 -1.31 5.47 4.23
N ARG A 136 -1.62 5.98 5.43
CA ARG A 136 -2.41 7.23 5.62
C ARG A 136 -1.76 8.48 5.00
N LYS A 137 -0.48 8.43 4.62
CA LYS A 137 0.19 9.50 3.87
C LYS A 137 -0.02 9.40 2.35
N ILE A 138 -0.76 8.39 1.89
CA ILE A 138 -1.03 8.13 0.47
C ILE A 138 -2.49 8.45 0.14
N THR A 139 -3.44 7.98 0.94
CA THR A 139 -4.88 8.24 0.78
C THR A 139 -5.62 8.07 2.11
N TRP A 140 -6.90 8.40 2.14
CA TRP A 140 -7.77 8.16 3.30
C TRP A 140 -8.04 6.66 3.47
N TYR A 141 -7.71 6.11 4.64
CA TYR A 141 -7.87 4.67 4.91
C TYR A 141 -7.98 4.39 6.43
N PRO A 142 -8.71 3.36 6.89
CA PRO A 142 -8.61 2.88 8.27
C PRO A 142 -7.26 2.15 8.46
N ASP A 143 -6.20 2.91 8.71
CA ASP A 143 -4.81 2.47 8.62
C ASP A 143 -4.36 1.71 9.88
N ARG A 144 -4.85 0.47 9.98
CA ARG A 144 -4.64 -0.48 11.08
C ARG A 144 -4.54 -1.92 10.54
N PRO A 145 -3.75 -2.80 11.18
CA PRO A 145 -3.36 -4.09 10.60
C PRO A 145 -4.48 -5.16 10.61
N ASP A 146 -5.53 -4.99 11.40
CA ASP A 146 -6.69 -5.90 11.42
C ASP A 146 -7.79 -5.49 10.42
N VAL A 147 -7.53 -4.49 9.56
CA VAL A 147 -8.33 -4.21 8.36
C VAL A 147 -7.57 -4.71 7.14
N MET A 148 -8.03 -5.84 6.61
CA MET A 148 -7.40 -6.51 5.46
C MET A 148 -8.34 -6.53 4.26
N ALA A 149 -7.78 -6.37 3.07
CA ALA A 149 -8.54 -6.41 1.82
C ALA A 149 -7.67 -6.85 0.63
N PRO A 150 -8.25 -7.39 -0.44
CA PRO A 150 -7.58 -7.50 -1.74
C PRO A 150 -7.37 -6.11 -2.35
N PHE A 151 -6.29 -5.95 -3.13
CA PHE A 151 -5.91 -4.67 -3.74
C PHE A 151 -5.82 -4.79 -5.25
N ARG A 152 -6.42 -3.82 -5.95
CA ARG A 152 -6.21 -3.54 -7.38
C ARG A 152 -5.52 -2.19 -7.51
N VAL A 153 -4.39 -2.16 -8.20
CA VAL A 153 -3.55 -0.97 -8.27
C VAL A 153 -3.23 -0.67 -9.73
N ARG A 154 -3.62 0.51 -10.19
CA ARG A 154 -3.23 1.08 -11.47
C ARG A 154 -2.17 2.15 -11.23
N ILE A 155 -1.07 2.08 -11.97
CA ILE A 155 0.01 3.06 -11.94
C ILE A 155 0.09 3.70 -13.32
N GLU A 156 0.07 5.02 -13.37
CA GLU A 156 0.24 5.83 -14.59
C GLU A 156 1.49 6.69 -14.44
N SER A 157 2.47 6.53 -15.33
CA SER A 157 3.77 7.22 -15.32
C SER A 157 4.51 7.02 -16.63
N ASP A 158 5.39 7.96 -16.99
CA ASP A 158 6.30 7.83 -18.13
C ASP A 158 7.53 6.96 -17.82
N LEU A 159 7.71 6.51 -16.56
CA LEU A 159 8.79 5.62 -16.15
C LEU A 159 8.60 4.20 -16.70
N PRO A 160 9.69 3.50 -17.06
CA PRO A 160 9.60 2.23 -17.78
C PRO A 160 9.21 1.03 -16.90
N VAL A 161 9.50 1.08 -15.61
CA VAL A 161 9.20 0.00 -14.66
C VAL A 161 8.15 0.49 -13.67
N LEU A 162 7.01 -0.21 -13.59
CA LEU A 162 5.87 0.12 -12.73
C LEU A 162 5.41 -1.15 -11.99
N LEU A 163 5.70 -1.24 -10.69
CA LEU A 163 5.48 -2.42 -9.86
C LEU A 163 4.54 -2.12 -8.68
N SER A 164 3.70 -3.09 -8.34
CA SER A 164 2.95 -3.12 -7.08
C SER A 164 2.77 -4.56 -6.61
N ASN A 165 2.02 -4.78 -5.53
CA ASN A 165 1.75 -6.11 -4.98
C ASN A 165 0.92 -6.99 -5.94
N GLY A 166 1.05 -8.30 -5.79
CA GLY A 166 0.24 -9.27 -6.53
C GLY A 166 0.78 -9.59 -7.91
N ASN A 167 -0.12 -9.93 -8.84
CA ASN A 167 0.22 -10.29 -10.21
C ASN A 167 -0.05 -9.11 -11.17
N PRO A 168 0.77 -8.93 -12.24
CA PRO A 168 0.44 -8.00 -13.31
C PRO A 168 -0.79 -8.52 -14.08
N VAL A 169 -1.81 -7.68 -14.26
CA VAL A 169 -3.07 -8.07 -14.93
C VAL A 169 -3.29 -7.36 -16.26
N ALA A 170 -2.76 -6.15 -16.43
CA ALA A 170 -2.80 -5.42 -17.69
C ALA A 170 -1.69 -4.36 -17.72
N GLN A 171 -1.24 -3.99 -18.92
CA GLN A 171 -0.27 -2.91 -19.11
C GLN A 171 -0.43 -2.27 -20.49
N GLY A 172 0.01 -1.03 -20.63
CA GLY A 172 0.06 -0.30 -21.89
C GLY A 172 1.04 0.87 -21.82
N PRO A 173 1.16 1.67 -22.90
CA PRO A 173 2.03 2.84 -22.89
C PRO A 173 1.69 3.77 -21.73
N GLY A 174 2.65 3.98 -20.83
CA GLY A 174 2.53 4.87 -19.68
C GLY A 174 1.68 4.34 -18.52
N TRP A 175 1.34 3.05 -18.46
CA TRP A 175 0.61 2.49 -17.32
C TRP A 175 0.75 0.96 -17.12
N ALA A 176 0.57 0.51 -15.88
CA ALA A 176 0.46 -0.90 -15.51
C ALA A 176 -0.63 -1.11 -14.44
N GLU A 177 -1.27 -2.27 -14.46
CA GLU A 177 -2.26 -2.70 -13.48
C GLU A 177 -1.85 -4.00 -12.80
N TRP A 178 -2.00 -4.01 -11.48
CA TRP A 178 -1.63 -5.08 -10.57
C TRP A 178 -2.83 -5.50 -9.73
N HIS A 179 -2.93 -6.78 -9.44
CA HIS A 179 -3.98 -7.33 -8.60
C HIS A 179 -3.39 -8.34 -7.61
N ASP A 180 -3.56 -8.04 -6.32
CA ASP A 180 -3.31 -8.96 -5.23
C ASP A 180 -4.65 -9.52 -4.74
N PRO A 181 -4.94 -10.80 -5.03
CA PRO A 181 -6.21 -11.42 -4.67
C PRO A 181 -6.31 -11.75 -3.18
N TRP A 182 -5.21 -11.69 -2.44
CA TRP A 182 -5.15 -12.10 -1.05
C TRP A 182 -5.40 -10.90 -0.12
N PRO A 183 -6.32 -11.01 0.86
CA PRO A 183 -6.51 -9.95 1.83
C PRO A 183 -5.22 -9.66 2.60
N LYS A 184 -4.79 -8.40 2.57
CA LYS A 184 -3.65 -7.90 3.35
C LYS A 184 -3.96 -6.55 4.00
N PRO A 185 -3.31 -6.22 5.11
CA PRO A 185 -3.35 -4.88 5.69
C PRO A 185 -2.61 -3.85 4.84
N SER A 186 -2.96 -2.58 5.01
CA SER A 186 -2.39 -1.44 4.28
C SER A 186 -0.87 -1.29 4.45
N TYR A 187 -0.30 -1.71 5.59
CA TYR A 187 1.13 -1.60 5.83
C TYR A 187 1.98 -2.47 4.87
N LEU A 188 1.39 -3.54 4.31
CA LEU A 188 2.04 -4.41 3.32
C LEU A 188 1.87 -3.91 1.87
N PHE A 189 1.20 -2.77 1.66
CA PHE A 189 1.14 -2.13 0.35
C PHE A 189 2.55 -1.71 -0.11
N ALA A 190 2.83 -1.90 -1.40
CA ALA A 190 4.00 -1.34 -2.06
C ALA A 190 3.69 -0.81 -3.46
N LEU A 191 4.40 0.25 -3.84
CA LEU A 191 4.48 0.77 -5.19
C LEU A 191 5.93 1.17 -5.46
N VAL A 192 6.47 0.72 -6.59
CA VAL A 192 7.77 1.15 -7.11
C VAL A 192 7.62 1.60 -8.56
N ALA A 193 8.20 2.74 -8.91
CA ALA A 193 8.33 3.17 -10.29
C ALA A 193 9.66 3.88 -10.56
N GLY A 194 10.40 3.48 -11.59
CA GLY A 194 11.73 4.03 -11.86
C GLY A 194 12.44 3.48 -13.10
N GLU A 195 13.63 4.01 -13.34
CA GLU A 195 14.61 3.48 -14.30
C GLU A 195 15.34 2.30 -13.65
N LEU A 196 14.83 1.08 -13.88
CA LEU A 196 15.31 -0.14 -13.24
C LEU A 196 15.58 -1.23 -14.27
N VAL A 197 16.55 -2.08 -13.95
CA VAL A 197 16.88 -3.30 -14.68
C VAL A 197 16.70 -4.50 -13.77
N ALA A 198 16.30 -5.64 -14.34
CA ALA A 198 15.97 -6.83 -13.57
C ALA A 198 16.95 -7.98 -13.83
N HIS A 199 17.48 -8.55 -12.76
CA HIS A 199 18.06 -9.89 -12.76
C HIS A 199 16.92 -10.91 -12.57
N ARG A 200 16.64 -11.70 -13.61
CA ARG A 200 15.47 -12.60 -13.67
C ARG A 200 15.85 -14.05 -13.53
N ASP A 201 14.98 -14.81 -12.88
CA ASP A 201 15.07 -16.26 -12.80
C ASP A 201 13.67 -16.87 -12.55
N ARG A 202 13.59 -18.18 -12.36
CA ARG A 202 12.35 -18.91 -12.06
C ARG A 202 12.54 -19.84 -10.87
N PHE A 203 11.45 -20.11 -10.16
CA PHE A 203 11.38 -21.13 -9.12
C PHE A 203 10.14 -21.99 -9.34
N ARG A 204 10.31 -23.31 -9.26
CA ARG A 204 9.19 -24.26 -9.32
C ARG A 204 8.84 -24.71 -7.90
N THR A 205 7.59 -24.50 -7.51
CA THR A 205 7.11 -24.86 -6.18
C THR A 205 6.90 -26.36 -6.01
N ALA A 206 6.62 -26.80 -4.78
CA ALA A 206 6.30 -28.18 -4.44
C ALA A 206 5.08 -28.72 -5.21
N SER A 207 4.01 -27.92 -5.41
CA SER A 207 2.87 -28.32 -6.26
C SER A 207 3.16 -28.21 -7.76
N GLY A 208 4.33 -27.70 -8.14
CA GLY A 208 4.74 -27.54 -9.53
C GLY A 208 4.35 -26.22 -10.19
N ARG A 209 3.90 -25.20 -9.44
CA ARG A 209 3.70 -23.84 -9.95
C ARG A 209 5.05 -23.24 -10.34
N GLU A 210 5.11 -22.59 -11.49
CA GLU A 210 6.26 -21.78 -11.88
C GLU A 210 6.07 -20.34 -11.36
N VAL A 211 7.03 -19.85 -10.61
CA VAL A 211 7.07 -18.48 -10.07
C VAL A 211 8.19 -17.73 -10.77
N GLU A 212 7.86 -16.59 -11.37
CA GLU A 212 8.87 -15.70 -11.96
C GLU A 212 9.50 -14.83 -10.88
N LEU A 213 10.83 -14.85 -10.81
CA LEU A 213 11.59 -14.10 -9.80
C LEU A 213 12.31 -12.93 -10.47
N ALA A 214 12.31 -11.78 -9.80
CA ALA A 214 13.03 -10.62 -10.27
C ALA A 214 13.69 -9.86 -9.12
N VAL A 215 14.99 -9.63 -9.24
CA VAL A 215 15.72 -8.65 -8.40
C VAL A 215 15.96 -7.42 -9.26
N TRP A 216 15.30 -6.32 -8.91
CA TRP A 216 15.35 -5.04 -9.60
C TRP A 216 16.41 -4.14 -8.95
N VAL A 217 17.29 -3.60 -9.77
CA VAL A 217 18.38 -2.72 -9.37
C VAL A 217 18.48 -1.55 -10.36
N ARG A 218 19.24 -0.52 -10.01
CA ARG A 218 19.60 0.53 -10.96
C ARG A 218 20.62 0.01 -11.97
N GLU A 219 20.67 0.66 -13.13
CA GLU A 219 21.70 0.39 -14.13
C GLU A 219 23.10 0.57 -13.51
N GLY A 220 23.99 -0.40 -13.72
CA GLY A 220 25.34 -0.46 -13.14
C GLY A 220 25.47 -1.46 -11.97
N ASP A 221 24.38 -1.85 -11.32
CA ASP A 221 24.39 -2.78 -10.17
C ASP A 221 24.01 -4.23 -10.54
N GLU A 222 23.78 -4.56 -11.82
CA GLU A 222 23.28 -5.86 -12.28
C GLU A 222 24.16 -7.03 -11.83
N GLY A 223 25.48 -6.82 -11.81
CA GLY A 223 26.46 -7.81 -11.38
C GLY A 223 26.37 -8.20 -9.90
N ARG A 224 25.62 -7.43 -9.08
CA ARG A 224 25.49 -7.64 -7.63
C ARG A 224 24.22 -8.39 -7.23
N ALA A 225 23.25 -8.54 -8.15
CA ALA A 225 21.94 -9.13 -7.86
C ALA A 225 21.94 -10.66 -7.70
N GLY A 226 22.98 -11.35 -8.19
CA GLY A 226 23.00 -12.83 -8.25
C GLY A 226 22.90 -13.52 -6.88
N HIS A 227 23.58 -12.99 -5.86
CA HIS A 227 23.52 -13.58 -4.51
C HIS A 227 22.13 -13.41 -3.85
N ALA A 228 21.45 -12.31 -4.13
CA ALA A 228 20.09 -12.07 -3.64
C ALA A 228 19.11 -13.06 -4.26
N MET A 229 19.19 -13.28 -5.57
CA MET A 229 18.37 -14.27 -6.29
C MET A 229 18.56 -15.70 -5.77
N ASP A 230 19.82 -16.11 -5.60
CA ASP A 230 20.19 -17.43 -5.08
C ASP A 230 19.69 -17.62 -3.63
N SER A 231 19.77 -16.58 -2.80
CA SER A 231 19.24 -16.60 -1.44
C SER A 231 17.72 -16.66 -1.38
N LEU A 232 17.01 -15.95 -2.27
CA LEU A 232 15.55 -16.04 -2.41
C LEU A 232 15.12 -17.48 -2.73
N LYS A 233 15.73 -18.11 -3.72
CA LYS A 233 15.42 -19.50 -4.09
C LYS A 233 15.66 -20.49 -2.95
N ARG A 234 16.76 -20.33 -2.21
CA ARG A 234 17.03 -21.14 -1.01
C ARG A 234 15.98 -20.93 0.07
N ALA A 235 15.55 -19.69 0.30
CA ALA A 235 14.52 -19.38 1.29
C ALA A 235 13.19 -20.05 0.92
N MET A 236 12.75 -19.91 -0.34
CA MET A 236 11.54 -20.57 -0.84
C MET A 236 11.61 -22.09 -0.70
N ARG A 237 12.73 -22.71 -1.13
CA ARG A 237 12.92 -24.17 -1.00
C ARG A 237 12.90 -24.63 0.46
N TRP A 238 13.59 -23.90 1.32
CA TRP A 238 13.69 -24.25 2.74
C TRP A 238 12.33 -24.18 3.44
N ASP A 239 11.50 -23.18 3.12
CA ASP A 239 10.17 -23.04 3.71
C ASP A 239 9.22 -24.17 3.27
N GLU A 240 9.32 -24.61 2.01
CA GLU A 240 8.64 -25.82 1.53
C GLU A 240 9.11 -27.08 2.28
N ASP A 241 10.43 -27.30 2.36
CA ASP A 241 11.01 -28.52 2.94
C ASP A 241 10.83 -28.62 4.46
N ARG A 242 10.86 -27.48 5.17
CA ARG A 242 10.83 -27.45 6.65
C ARG A 242 9.45 -27.19 7.23
N TYR A 243 8.65 -26.36 6.57
CA TYR A 243 7.37 -25.92 7.11
C TYR A 243 6.18 -26.22 6.20
N GLY A 244 6.40 -26.80 5.02
CA GLY A 244 5.34 -27.07 4.05
C GLY A 244 4.66 -25.79 3.56
N ARG A 245 5.41 -24.69 3.46
CA ARG A 245 4.90 -23.39 3.02
C ARG A 245 5.28 -23.13 1.58
N GLU A 246 4.27 -23.10 0.74
CA GLU A 246 4.40 -22.85 -0.68
C GLU A 246 3.99 -21.41 -1.02
N TYR A 247 4.69 -20.81 -2.00
CA TYR A 247 4.38 -19.46 -2.46
C TYR A 247 3.08 -19.40 -3.27
N ASP A 248 2.34 -18.29 -3.14
CA ASP A 248 0.93 -18.18 -3.52
C ASP A 248 0.62 -17.20 -4.68
N LEU A 249 1.65 -16.59 -5.27
CA LEU A 249 1.57 -15.70 -6.43
C LEU A 249 2.41 -16.24 -7.60
N ASP A 250 2.25 -15.63 -8.77
CA ASP A 250 2.96 -16.04 -9.99
C ASP A 250 4.27 -15.28 -10.18
N VAL A 251 4.47 -14.17 -9.46
CA VAL A 251 5.68 -13.36 -9.49
C VAL A 251 6.15 -13.03 -8.06
N PHE A 252 7.47 -12.99 -7.86
CA PHE A 252 8.10 -12.46 -6.64
C PHE A 252 9.15 -11.41 -7.04
N ASN A 253 8.95 -10.18 -6.60
CA ASN A 253 9.86 -9.07 -6.88
C ASN A 253 10.62 -8.65 -5.61
N ILE A 254 11.91 -8.36 -5.79
CA ILE A 254 12.76 -7.64 -4.83
C ILE A 254 13.23 -6.37 -5.53
N VAL A 255 13.16 -5.22 -4.87
CA VAL A 255 13.71 -3.95 -5.37
C VAL A 255 14.78 -3.46 -4.39
N ALA A 256 15.98 -3.20 -4.88
CA ALA A 256 17.04 -2.55 -4.11
C ALA A 256 16.94 -1.01 -4.24
N VAL A 257 17.03 -0.29 -3.13
CA VAL A 257 16.89 1.17 -3.06
C VAL A 257 17.93 1.77 -2.10
N ASP A 258 18.60 2.86 -2.49
CA ASP A 258 19.66 3.44 -1.63
C ASP A 258 19.12 4.13 -0.38
N ASP A 259 17.98 4.83 -0.49
CA ASP A 259 17.38 5.57 0.62
C ASP A 259 16.23 4.77 1.23
N PHE A 260 16.57 3.87 2.15
CA PHE A 260 15.61 3.08 2.92
C PHE A 260 15.88 3.20 4.43
N ASN A 261 14.90 3.72 5.18
CA ASN A 261 15.02 3.86 6.64
C ASN A 261 15.13 2.50 7.35
N MET A 262 14.47 1.49 6.82
CA MET A 262 14.50 0.12 7.31
C MET A 262 15.54 -0.68 6.51
N GLY A 263 16.05 -1.79 7.04
CA GLY A 263 17.00 -2.62 6.27
C GLY A 263 16.32 -3.31 5.07
N ALA A 264 15.10 -3.81 5.30
CA ALA A 264 14.25 -4.45 4.30
C ALA A 264 12.79 -4.38 4.76
N MET A 265 11.85 -4.53 3.82
CA MET A 265 10.42 -4.56 4.06
C MET A 265 9.76 -5.68 3.25
N GLU A 266 8.84 -6.41 3.90
CA GLU A 266 8.22 -7.64 3.41
C GLU A 266 6.90 -7.41 2.64
N ASN A 267 6.77 -6.30 1.92
CA ASN A 267 5.55 -5.98 1.19
C ASN A 267 5.17 -7.15 0.25
N LYS A 268 3.93 -7.63 0.34
CA LYS A 268 3.50 -8.90 -0.28
C LYS A 268 3.81 -8.93 -1.78
N GLY A 269 4.77 -9.77 -2.18
CA GLY A 269 5.19 -9.98 -3.58
C GLY A 269 6.07 -8.88 -4.20
N LEU A 270 6.42 -7.84 -3.44
CA LEU A 270 7.27 -6.73 -3.86
C LEU A 270 8.12 -6.24 -2.68
N ASN A 271 9.08 -7.04 -2.24
CA ASN A 271 9.93 -6.65 -1.12
C ASN A 271 10.87 -5.51 -1.52
N ILE A 272 11.12 -4.58 -0.60
CA ILE A 272 12.01 -3.43 -0.80
C ILE A 272 13.20 -3.55 0.18
N PHE A 273 14.43 -3.41 -0.32
CA PHE A 273 15.67 -3.62 0.42
C PHE A 273 16.62 -2.43 0.25
N ASN A 274 17.41 -2.15 1.29
CA ASN A 274 18.61 -1.28 1.22
C ASN A 274 19.76 -2.00 0.50
#